data_AF-A0A969CX86-F1
#
_entry.id   AF-A0A969CX86-F1
#
_cell.length_a   1.000
_cell.length_b   1.000
_cell.length_c   1.000
_cell.angle_alpha   90.00
_cell.angle_beta   90.00
_cell.angle_gamma   90.00
#
_symmetry.space_group_name_H-M   'P 1'
#
loop_
_entity.id
_entity.type
_entity.pdbx_description
1 polymer ?
#
loop_
_entity_poly.entity_id
_entity_poly.type
_entity_poly.pdbx_seq_one_letter_code
_entity_poly.pdbx_strand_id
1 'polypeptide(L)'
;RRRRRYWRLASDPSREVGIISAMTEHFCGDCNRLRLTASGDLHACLGHDDATSLRSILRSAPPPTSAADDLRGADQLVEARLVEAIASAVRTKRPGHEFQRTGAGAPGKHMISIGG
;
A
#
# COMPACT_ATOMS: atom_id res chain seq x y z
N ARG A 1 -7.17 16.64 -15.32
CA ARG A 1 -6.50 16.00 -16.46
C ARG A 1 -6.70 14.48 -16.36
N ARG A 2 -6.97 13.78 -17.48
CA ARG A 2 -7.30 12.34 -17.45
C ARG A 2 -6.01 11.51 -17.44
N ARG A 3 -5.64 10.99 -16.26
CA ARG A 3 -4.41 10.20 -15.97
C ARG A 3 -4.30 8.89 -16.77
N ARG A 4 -5.44 8.43 -17.30
CA ARG A 4 -5.57 7.35 -18.27
C ARG A 4 -6.43 7.82 -19.43
N ARG A 5 -6.04 7.45 -20.64
CA ARG A 5 -6.82 7.72 -21.86
C ARG A 5 -7.02 6.41 -22.59
N TYR A 6 -8.19 6.27 -23.20
CA TYR A 6 -8.59 5.09 -23.94
C TYR A 6 -8.95 5.49 -25.36
N TRP A 7 -8.65 4.59 -26.29
CA TRP A 7 -8.95 4.73 -27.70
C TRP A 7 -9.52 3.42 -28.21
N ARG A 8 -10.55 3.51 -29.06
CA ARG A 8 -11.08 2.35 -29.77
C ARG A 8 -10.31 2.12 -31.05
N LEU A 9 -10.09 0.86 -31.40
CA LEU A 9 -9.46 0.49 -32.67
C LEU A 9 -10.42 0.82 -33.83
N ALA A 10 -9.91 1.55 -34.83
CA ALA A 10 -10.71 1.91 -35.99
C ALA A 10 -11.16 0.67 -36.79
N SER A 11 -10.32 -0.37 -36.84
CA SER A 11 -10.60 -1.62 -37.52
C SER A 11 -11.58 -2.54 -36.77
N ASP A 12 -11.73 -2.36 -35.46
CA ASP A 12 -12.62 -3.13 -34.61
C ASP A 12 -13.05 -2.29 -33.39
N PRO A 13 -14.18 -1.55 -33.49
CA PRO A 13 -14.64 -0.67 -32.42
C PRO A 13 -15.00 -1.40 -31.11
N SER A 14 -15.12 -2.73 -31.14
CA SER A 14 -15.34 -3.54 -29.93
C SER A 14 -14.08 -3.67 -29.07
N ARG A 15 -12.90 -3.33 -29.62
CA ARG A 15 -11.62 -3.39 -28.92
C ARG A 15 -11.13 -2.00 -28.52
N GLU A 16 -10.57 -1.92 -27.31
CA GLU A 16 -10.07 -0.68 -26.71
C GLU A 16 -8.62 -0.84 -26.24
N VAL A 17 -7.82 0.21 -26.39
CA VAL A 17 -6.45 0.31 -25.88
C VAL A 17 -6.37 1.51 -24.94
N GLY A 18 -5.77 1.32 -23.78
CA GLY A 18 -5.56 2.36 -22.78
C GLY A 18 -4.08 2.68 -22.57
N ILE A 19 -3.75 3.96 -22.43
CA ILE A 19 -2.42 4.41 -22.02
C ILE A 19 -2.53 5.09 -20.65
N ILE A 20 -1.64 4.67 -19.73
CA ILE A 20 -1.51 5.25 -18.39
C ILE A 20 -0.24 6.10 -18.36
N SER A 21 -0.40 7.41 -18.18
CA SER A 21 0.72 8.37 -18.17
C SER A 21 1.38 8.47 -16.78
N ALA A 22 1.88 7.35 -16.26
CA ALA A 22 2.34 7.24 -14.87
C ALA A 22 3.49 8.22 -14.50
N MET A 23 4.31 8.62 -15.47
CA MET A 23 5.47 9.51 -15.25
C MET A 23 5.19 10.98 -15.56
N THR A 24 4.29 11.28 -16.50
CA THR A 24 4.05 12.66 -16.99
C THR A 24 2.75 13.25 -16.46
N GLU A 25 1.80 12.42 -16.02
CA GLU A 25 0.58 12.83 -15.35
C GLU A 25 0.43 12.01 -14.05
N HIS A 26 1.17 12.41 -13.02
CA HIS A 26 1.17 11.73 -11.72
C HIS A 26 -0.23 11.59 -11.13
N PHE A 27 -0.46 10.48 -10.42
CA PHE A 27 -1.75 10.17 -9.82
C PHE A 27 -1.74 10.06 -8.29
N CYS A 28 -0.63 10.42 -7.64
CA CYS A 28 -0.43 10.23 -6.21
C CYS A 28 -1.46 10.96 -5.33
N GLY A 29 -1.89 12.17 -5.72
CA GLY A 29 -2.86 12.96 -4.94
C GLY A 29 -4.23 12.32 -4.75
N ASP A 30 -4.60 11.35 -5.59
CA ASP A 30 -5.88 10.62 -5.48
C ASP A 30 -5.62 9.12 -5.21
N CYS A 31 -4.37 8.74 -4.94
CA CYS A 31 -4.00 7.35 -4.73
C CYS A 31 -4.49 6.86 -3.36
N ASN A 32 -5.48 5.98 -3.35
CA ASN A 32 -6.02 5.32 -2.16
C ASN A 32 -5.48 3.89 -1.96
N ARG A 33 -4.43 3.49 -2.69
CA ARG A 33 -3.85 2.15 -2.59
C ARG A 33 -2.92 2.04 -1.37
N LEU A 34 -3.15 0.99 -0.59
CA LEU A 34 -2.22 0.44 0.40
C LEU A 34 -1.81 -0.96 -0.07
N ARG A 35 -0.71 -1.48 0.48
CA ARG A 35 -0.21 -2.80 0.11
C ARG A 35 0.34 -3.55 1.31
N LEU A 36 -0.08 -4.79 1.47
CA LEU A 36 0.46 -5.72 2.47
C LEU A 36 1.37 -6.73 1.76
N THR A 37 2.61 -6.90 2.23
CA THR A 37 3.55 -7.90 1.68
C THR A 37 3.25 -9.30 2.20
N ALA A 38 3.81 -10.33 1.55
CA ALA A 38 3.73 -11.70 2.04
C ALA A 38 4.36 -11.88 3.45
N SER A 39 5.37 -11.06 3.78
CA SER A 39 6.00 -11.03 5.11
C SER A 39 5.12 -10.35 6.17
N GLY A 40 4.06 -9.64 5.77
CA GLY A 40 3.11 -8.98 6.66
C GLY A 40 3.44 -7.52 6.98
N ASP A 41 4.14 -6.84 6.08
CA ASP A 41 4.47 -5.42 6.19
C ASP A 41 3.54 -4.55 5.33
N LEU A 42 2.97 -3.52 5.93
CA LEU A 42 2.10 -2.55 5.29
C LEU A 42 2.93 -1.41 4.69
N HIS A 43 2.78 -1.18 3.38
CA HIS A 43 3.31 -0.03 2.67
C HIS A 43 2.18 0.90 2.23
N ALA A 44 2.35 2.20 2.49
CA ALA A 44 1.41 3.24 2.06
C ALA A 44 1.65 3.72 0.61
N CYS A 45 2.82 3.42 0.04
CA CYS A 45 3.23 3.82 -1.30
C CYS A 45 4.03 2.70 -1.98
N LEU A 46 3.91 2.57 -3.30
CA LEU A 46 4.75 1.66 -4.09
C LEU A 46 6.19 2.21 -4.27
N GLY A 47 6.32 3.54 -4.30
CA GLY A 47 7.58 4.24 -4.57
C GLY A 47 8.46 4.53 -3.35
N HIS A 48 8.10 4.04 -2.15
CA HIS A 48 8.89 4.22 -0.94
C HIS A 48 9.11 2.91 -0.19
N ASP A 49 10.19 2.85 0.58
CA ASP A 49 10.54 1.69 1.40
C ASP A 49 9.89 1.70 2.78
N ASP A 50 9.35 2.84 3.21
CA ASP A 50 8.63 2.98 4.48
C ASP A 50 7.55 1.89 4.62
N ALA A 51 7.60 1.16 5.74
CA ALA A 51 6.73 0.02 6.01
C ALA A 51 6.42 -0.11 7.51
N THR A 52 5.29 -0.73 7.83
CA THR A 52 4.89 -1.05 9.21
C THR A 52 4.53 -2.52 9.32
N SER A 53 5.18 -3.25 10.23
CA SER A 53 4.95 -4.70 10.38
C SER A 53 3.64 -4.99 11.13
N LEU A 54 2.57 -5.29 10.40
CA LEU A 54 1.28 -5.68 11.00
C LEU A 54 1.36 -7.10 11.59
N ARG A 55 2.20 -7.97 11.02
CA ARG A 55 2.48 -9.31 11.55
C ARG A 55 2.97 -9.25 13.00
N SER A 56 3.85 -8.32 13.31
CA SER A 56 4.37 -8.14 14.67
C SER A 56 3.26 -7.73 15.65
N ILE A 57 2.33 -6.87 15.23
CA ILE A 57 1.18 -6.45 16.03
C ILE A 57 0.27 -7.65 16.33
N LEU A 58 -0.11 -8.41 15.29
CA LEU A 58 -0.94 -9.62 15.42
C LEU A 58 -0.31 -10.66 16.35
N ARG A 59 1.02 -10.81 16.33
CA ARG A 59 1.75 -11.78 17.15
C ARG A 59 2.07 -11.29 18.55
N SER A 60 1.81 -10.03 18.85
CA SER A 60 2.06 -9.45 20.18
C SER A 60 0.86 -9.57 21.14
N ALA A 61 -0.17 -10.33 20.74
CA ALA A 61 -1.28 -10.65 21.63
C ALA A 61 -0.75 -11.38 22.88
N PRO A 62 -1.12 -10.94 24.10
CA PRO A 62 -0.78 -11.67 25.29
C PRO A 62 -1.39 -13.09 25.22
N PRO A 63 -0.70 -14.11 25.77
CA PRO A 63 -1.26 -15.45 25.82
C PRO A 63 -2.61 -15.40 26.57
N PRO A 64 -3.60 -16.21 26.16
CA PRO A 64 -4.88 -16.24 26.82
C PRO A 64 -4.66 -16.60 28.30
N THR A 65 -4.93 -15.65 29.19
CA THR A 65 -5.16 -15.96 30.60
C THR A 65 -6.51 -16.66 30.68
N SER A 66 -6.65 -17.63 31.59
CA SER A 66 -7.64 -18.71 31.55
C SER A 66 -9.13 -18.30 31.62
N ALA A 67 -9.48 -17.03 31.49
CA ALA A 67 -10.85 -16.53 31.44
C ALA A 67 -11.24 -16.14 30.00
N ALA A 68 -12.43 -16.55 29.57
CA ALA A 68 -12.97 -16.22 28.24
C ALA A 68 -13.14 -14.70 27.99
N ASP A 69 -13.21 -13.90 29.05
CA ASP A 69 -13.28 -12.43 28.97
C ASP A 69 -11.92 -11.79 28.67
N ASP A 70 -10.81 -12.45 29.01
CA ASP A 70 -9.46 -11.97 28.73
C ASP A 70 -9.10 -12.13 27.24
N LEU A 71 -9.64 -13.14 26.56
CA LEU A 71 -9.46 -13.29 25.10
C LEU A 71 -10.11 -12.14 24.32
N ARG A 72 -11.33 -11.71 24.71
CA ARG A 72 -11.99 -10.56 24.07
C ARG A 72 -11.22 -9.26 24.28
N GLY A 73 -10.66 -9.06 25.47
CA GLY A 73 -9.83 -7.90 25.78
C GLY A 73 -8.52 -7.87 25.00
N ALA A 74 -7.86 -9.03 24.86
CA ALA A 74 -6.64 -9.16 24.05
C ALA A 74 -6.92 -8.87 22.56
N ASP A 75 -8.02 -9.40 22.02
CA ASP A 75 -8.43 -9.16 20.63
C ASP A 75 -8.72 -7.68 20.36
N GLN A 76 -9.44 -7.01 21.26
CA GLN A 76 -9.75 -5.57 21.14
C GLN A 76 -8.50 -4.69 21.19
N LEU A 77 -7.52 -5.04 22.04
CA LEU A 77 -6.25 -4.31 22.10
C LEU A 77 -5.46 -4.48 20.79
N VAL A 78 -5.41 -5.69 20.25
CA VAL A 78 -4.74 -5.96 18.96
C VAL A 78 -5.44 -5.20 17.84
N GLU A 79 -6.77 -5.23 17.79
CA GLU A 79 -7.57 -4.50 16.80
C GLU A 79 -7.29 -3.00 16.88
N ALA A 80 -7.34 -2.39 18.06
CA ALA A 80 -7.04 -0.97 18.26
C ALA A 80 -5.64 -0.61 17.75
N ARG A 81 -4.64 -1.45 18.01
CA ARG A 81 -3.25 -1.26 17.55
C ARG A 81 -3.12 -1.39 16.03
N LEU A 82 -3.86 -2.32 15.42
CA LEU A 82 -3.89 -2.47 13.96
C LEU A 82 -4.54 -1.25 13.30
N VAL A 83 -5.68 -0.80 13.81
CA VAL A 83 -6.39 0.38 13.31
C VAL A 83 -5.47 1.60 13.38
N GLU A 84 -4.82 1.83 14.52
CA GLU A 84 -3.90 2.96 14.67
C GLU A 84 -2.68 2.85 13.75
N ALA A 85 -2.09 1.66 13.60
CA ALA A 85 -0.96 1.44 12.67
C ALA A 85 -1.34 1.75 11.22
N ILE A 86 -2.50 1.26 10.76
CA ILE A 86 -3.01 1.52 9.41
C ILE A 86 -3.34 3.01 9.23
N ALA A 87 -4.03 3.62 10.19
CA ALA A 87 -4.41 5.02 10.13
C ALA A 87 -3.18 5.93 10.13
N SER A 88 -2.16 5.62 10.93
CA SER A 88 -0.88 6.31 10.94
C SER A 88 -0.16 6.20 9.59
N ALA A 89 -0.11 5.01 8.99
CA ALA A 89 0.47 4.81 7.65
C ALA A 89 -0.27 5.63 6.57
N VAL A 90 -1.59 5.77 6.67
CA VAL A 90 -2.39 6.62 5.78
C VAL A 90 -2.12 8.11 6.02
N ARG A 91 -2.10 8.55 7.28
CA ARG A 91 -1.87 9.97 7.64
C ARG A 91 -0.48 10.46 7.25
N THR A 92 0.52 9.60 7.38
CA THR A 92 1.93 9.91 7.06
C THR A 92 2.27 9.62 5.59
N LYS A 93 1.30 9.15 4.79
CA LYS A 93 1.48 8.91 3.36
C LYS A 93 1.94 10.20 2.67
N ARG A 94 3.11 10.12 2.05
CA ARG A 94 3.68 11.25 1.30
C ARG A 94 2.75 11.64 0.14
N PRO A 95 2.66 12.94 -0.21
CA PRO A 95 1.77 13.42 -1.27
C PRO A 95 2.12 12.86 -2.66
N GLY A 96 3.35 12.40 -2.84
CA GLY A 96 3.78 11.69 -4.03
C GLY A 96 5.21 11.17 -3.92
N HIS A 97 5.61 10.41 -4.93
CA HIS A 97 7.00 10.03 -5.19
C HIS A 97 7.37 10.53 -6.59
N GLU A 98 8.66 10.70 -6.83
CA GLU A 98 9.20 11.03 -8.13
C GLU A 98 10.26 10.00 -8.50
N PHE A 99 10.20 9.47 -9.72
CA PHE A 99 11.24 8.60 -10.24
C PHE A 99 12.08 9.40 -11.23
N GLN A 100 13.33 9.67 -10.85
CA GLN A 100 14.25 10.40 -11.70
C GLN A 100 14.89 9.44 -12.71
N ARG A 101 15.29 9.98 -13.87
CA ARG A 101 16.00 9.21 -14.91
C ARG A 101 17.35 8.67 -14.44
N THR A 102 17.91 9.27 -13.39
CA THR A 102 19.13 8.83 -12.69
C THR A 102 18.91 7.60 -11.82
N GLY A 103 17.66 7.16 -11.62
CA GLY A 103 17.29 6.11 -10.67
C GLY A 103 17.01 6.60 -9.26
N ALA A 104 17.22 7.89 -8.97
CA ALA A 104 16.91 8.47 -7.67
C ALA A 104 15.38 8.57 -7.43
N GLY A 105 14.98 8.48 -6.15
CA GLY A 105 13.59 8.56 -5.72
C GLY A 105 12.79 7.26 -5.86
N ALA A 106 13.39 6.21 -6.44
CA ALA A 106 12.84 4.85 -6.42
C ALA A 106 13.13 4.15 -5.08
N PRO A 107 12.34 3.11 -4.72
CA PRO A 107 12.71 2.19 -3.65
C PRO A 107 14.09 1.59 -3.91
N GLY A 108 14.85 1.34 -2.83
CA GLY A 108 16.13 0.64 -2.91
C GLY A 108 15.99 -0.83 -3.32
N LYS A 109 14.78 -1.39 -3.17
CA LYS A 109 14.45 -2.76 -3.60
C LYS A 109 14.06 -2.83 -5.07
N HIS A 110 14.45 -3.93 -5.73
CA HIS A 110 14.05 -4.21 -7.11
C HIS A 110 12.53 -4.36 -7.23
N MET A 111 11.98 -3.99 -8.39
CA MET A 111 10.53 -4.01 -8.64
C MET A 111 9.91 -5.41 -8.50
N ILE A 112 10.67 -6.46 -8.80
CA ILE A 112 10.26 -7.85 -8.61
C ILE A 112 10.23 -8.25 -7.13
N SER A 113 11.07 -7.64 -6.29
CA SER A 113 11.23 -7.96 -4.88
C SER A 113 10.28 -7.19 -3.98
N ILE A 114 9.45 -6.29 -4.53
CA ILE A 114 8.58 -5.46 -3.71
C ILE A 114 7.53 -6.33 -3.00
N GLY A 115 7.13 -7.50 -3.53
CA GLY A 115 6.08 -8.35 -2.95
C GLY A 115 6.42 -9.05 -1.62
N GLY A 116 7.71 -9.17 -1.30
CA GLY A 116 8.22 -10.19 -0.37
C GLY A 116 8.69 -11.42 -1.13
#